data_AF-A0A9D6QEZ9-F1
#
_entry.id   AF-A0A9D6QEZ9-F1
#
_cell.length_a   1.000
_cell.length_b   1.000
_cell.length_c   1.000
_cell.angle_alpha   90.00
_cell.angle_beta   90.00
_cell.angle_gamma   90.00
#
_symmetry.space_group_name_H-M   'P 1'
#
loop_
_entity.id
_entity.type
_entity.pdbx_description
1 polymer ?
#
loop_
_entity_poly.entity_id
_entity_poly.type
_entity_poly.pdbx_seq_one_letter_code
_entity_poly.pdbx_strand_id
1 'polypeptide(L)'
;MNSKFFYLVVLSWFTTNVFAQSDQPIAQELVGKWCYINLEVTNDLITNSCITLSADGTFEATLDRSTIPNGATIPNLLDNDNGKWWVKGNRLFYNSSGSGQGSFSLQKANHPRLENTPMIVLNGISFATASSKDAW
;
A
#
# COMPACT_ATOMS: atom_id res chain seq x y z
N MET A 1 -32.85 -41.67 49.03
CA MET A 1 -31.63 -41.78 48.20
C MET A 1 -32.07 -41.70 46.74
N ASN A 2 -31.68 -40.80 45.84
CA ASN A 2 -30.83 -39.61 45.88
C ASN A 2 -31.35 -38.64 44.80
N SER A 3 -31.49 -37.37 45.20
CA SER A 3 -31.65 -36.21 44.32
C SER A 3 -30.38 -36.00 43.48
N LYS A 4 -30.50 -35.63 42.20
CA LYS A 4 -29.48 -34.86 41.47
C LYS A 4 -30.14 -33.90 40.48
N PHE A 5 -30.30 -32.66 40.94
CA PHE A 5 -30.45 -31.46 40.12
C PHE A 5 -29.23 -31.32 39.20
N PHE A 6 -29.45 -31.18 37.89
CA PHE A 6 -28.42 -30.76 36.95
C PHE A 6 -28.49 -29.24 36.78
N TYR A 7 -27.43 -28.55 37.20
CA TYR A 7 -27.24 -27.12 36.95
C TYR A 7 -26.88 -26.90 35.48
N LEU A 8 -27.66 -26.08 34.79
CA LEU A 8 -27.36 -25.60 33.44
C LEU A 8 -26.56 -24.29 33.59
N VAL A 9 -25.25 -24.37 33.41
CA VAL A 9 -24.38 -23.19 33.33
C VAL A 9 -24.45 -22.65 31.91
N VAL A 10 -25.13 -21.53 31.73
CA VAL A 10 -25.13 -20.79 30.46
C VAL A 10 -23.88 -19.90 30.45
N LEU A 11 -22.83 -20.34 29.77
CA LEU A 11 -21.67 -19.51 29.46
C LEU A 11 -22.04 -18.60 28.28
N SER A 12 -22.30 -17.33 28.56
CA SER A 12 -22.45 -16.28 27.57
C SER A 12 -21.07 -15.92 27.00
N TRP A 13 -20.80 -16.32 25.77
CA TRP A 13 -19.63 -15.84 25.03
C TRP A 13 -19.91 -14.42 24.55
N PHE A 14 -19.20 -13.44 25.11
CA PHE A 14 -19.06 -12.13 24.49
C PHE A 14 -18.25 -12.30 23.20
N THR A 15 -18.90 -12.30 22.04
CA THR A 15 -18.18 -12.01 20.79
C THR A 15 -17.99 -10.50 20.73
N THR A 16 -16.90 -10.00 21.32
CA THR A 16 -16.41 -8.69 20.94
C THR A 16 -16.06 -8.78 19.45
N ASN A 17 -16.83 -8.08 18.62
CA ASN A 17 -16.43 -7.80 17.24
C ASN A 17 -15.21 -6.88 17.31
N VAL A 18 -14.05 -7.46 17.59
CA VAL A 18 -12.78 -6.85 17.22
C VAL A 18 -12.76 -6.97 15.71
N PHE A 19 -12.91 -5.85 15.01
CA PHE A 19 -12.49 -5.75 13.61
C PHE A 19 -10.97 -5.94 13.60
N ALA A 20 -10.54 -7.19 13.74
CA ALA A 20 -9.17 -7.58 13.46
C ALA A 20 -9.01 -7.35 11.96
N GLN A 21 -8.29 -6.30 11.60
CA GLN A 21 -7.78 -6.11 10.25
C GLN A 21 -6.80 -7.26 10.03
N SER A 22 -7.36 -8.41 9.62
CA SER A 22 -6.68 -9.69 9.54
C SER A 22 -5.54 -9.62 8.55
N ASP A 23 -4.32 -9.76 9.04
CA ASP A 23 -3.16 -10.44 8.44
C ASP A 23 -3.14 -10.46 6.91
N GLN A 24 -3.29 -9.29 6.27
CA GLN A 24 -3.24 -9.20 4.83
C GLN A 24 -1.78 -9.46 4.43
N PRO A 25 -1.50 -10.45 3.57
CA PRO A 25 -0.13 -10.80 3.23
C PRO A 25 0.57 -9.60 2.61
N ILE A 26 1.67 -9.20 3.25
CA ILE A 26 2.53 -8.13 2.76
C ILE A 26 3.41 -8.69 1.66
N ALA A 27 3.28 -8.11 0.47
CA ALA A 27 4.14 -8.40 -0.66
C ALA A 27 5.54 -7.83 -0.37
N GLN A 28 6.42 -8.66 0.22
CA GLN A 28 7.74 -8.25 0.67
C GLN A 28 8.56 -7.63 -0.47
N GLU A 29 8.34 -8.07 -1.70
CA GLU A 29 9.02 -7.50 -2.85
C GLU A 29 8.60 -6.06 -3.16
N LEU A 30 7.52 -5.53 -2.60
CA LEU A 30 7.10 -4.12 -2.78
C LEU A 30 7.54 -3.21 -1.63
N VAL A 31 8.10 -3.78 -0.56
CA VAL A 31 8.60 -2.99 0.57
C VAL A 31 9.72 -2.08 0.08
N GLY A 32 9.64 -0.80 0.45
CA GLY A 32 10.61 0.22 0.07
C GLY A 32 9.98 1.58 -0.21
N LYS A 33 10.85 2.55 -0.51
CA LYS A 33 10.46 3.90 -0.93
C LYS A 33 10.43 3.99 -2.45
N TRP A 34 9.32 4.49 -2.99
CA TRP A 34 9.04 4.59 -4.41
C TRP A 34 8.74 6.03 -4.76
N CYS A 35 9.59 6.68 -5.54
CA CYS A 35 9.48 8.09 -5.88
C CYS A 35 9.09 8.27 -7.34
N TYR A 36 8.20 9.22 -7.58
CA TYR A 36 7.69 9.54 -8.90
C TYR A 36 8.86 9.85 -9.83
N ILE A 37 8.76 9.31 -11.03
CA ILE A 37 9.72 9.54 -12.10
C ILE A 37 8.97 9.93 -13.37
N ASN A 38 9.43 11.02 -13.98
CA ASN A 38 8.93 11.42 -15.28
C ASN A 38 9.78 10.75 -16.37
N LEU A 39 9.25 9.69 -16.98
CA LEU A 39 9.92 8.96 -18.07
C LEU A 39 9.91 9.72 -19.41
N GLU A 40 9.12 10.79 -19.54
CA GLU A 40 9.05 11.57 -20.78
C GLU A 40 10.22 12.54 -20.93
N VAL A 41 10.89 12.91 -19.83
CA VAL A 41 12.06 13.80 -19.85
C VAL A 41 13.35 13.00 -19.91
N THR A 42 14.35 13.49 -20.64
CA THR A 42 15.62 12.79 -20.90
C THR A 42 16.50 12.58 -19.66
N ASN A 43 16.26 13.35 -18.59
CA ASN A 43 17.08 13.37 -17.38
C ASN A 43 16.42 12.66 -16.18
N ASP A 44 15.36 11.87 -16.40
CA ASP A 44 14.77 10.93 -15.41
C ASP A 44 14.77 11.49 -13.97
N LEU A 45 14.22 12.70 -13.82
CA LEU A 45 14.23 13.43 -12.55
C LEU A 45 13.29 12.73 -11.57
N ILE A 46 13.87 11.93 -10.67
CA ILE A 46 13.18 11.40 -9.50
C ILE A 46 12.80 12.59 -8.61
N THR A 47 11.52 12.76 -8.33
CA THR A 47 11.03 13.88 -7.53
C THR A 47 10.90 13.53 -6.06
N ASN A 48 10.54 14.52 -5.24
CA ASN A 48 10.23 14.32 -3.83
C ASN A 48 8.83 13.70 -3.61
N SER A 49 8.07 13.45 -4.68
CA SER A 49 6.78 12.79 -4.60
C SER A 49 6.96 11.29 -4.44
N CYS A 50 6.88 10.77 -3.22
CA CYS A 50 7.19 9.38 -2.90
C CYS A 50 6.10 8.69 -2.08
N ILE A 51 6.01 7.37 -2.26
CA ILE A 51 5.22 6.45 -1.44
C ILE A 51 6.19 5.46 -0.81
N THR A 52 6.17 5.34 0.51
CA THR A 52 6.93 4.32 1.24
C THR A 52 5.97 3.22 1.66
N LEU A 53 6.30 1.98 1.29
CA LEU A 53 5.57 0.77 1.69
C LEU A 53 6.42 0.01 2.70
N SER A 54 5.96 -0.06 3.95
CA SER A 54 6.68 -0.71 5.05
C SER A 54 6.31 -2.19 5.18
N ALA A 55 7.25 -3.01 5.67
CA ALA A 55 7.06 -4.45 5.84
C ALA A 55 5.98 -4.84 6.88
N ASP A 56 5.62 -3.92 7.77
CA ASP A 56 4.55 -4.06 8.76
C ASP A 56 3.15 -3.72 8.21
N GLY A 57 3.07 -3.47 6.90
CA GLY A 57 1.85 -3.10 6.21
C GLY A 57 1.43 -1.65 6.38
N THR A 58 2.29 -0.77 6.93
CA THR A 58 2.04 0.68 6.90
C THR A 58 2.54 1.31 5.61
N PHE A 59 1.89 2.39 5.19
CA PHE A 59 2.42 3.25 4.12
C PHE A 59 2.50 4.70 4.58
N GLU A 60 3.39 5.45 3.94
CA GLU A 60 3.46 6.91 3.98
C GLU A 60 3.50 7.44 2.55
N ALA A 61 2.85 8.57 2.30
CA ALA A 61 2.85 9.24 1.01
C ALA A 61 3.12 10.73 1.19
N THR A 62 4.04 11.26 0.39
CA THR A 62 4.26 12.69 0.18
C THR A 62 4.17 12.92 -1.32
N LEU A 63 3.17 13.65 -1.80
CA LEU A 63 2.90 13.86 -3.21
C LEU A 63 2.85 15.35 -3.50
N ASP A 64 3.77 15.82 -4.33
CA ASP A 64 3.62 17.11 -5.02
C ASP A 64 2.92 16.85 -6.36
N ARG A 65 1.60 16.98 -6.38
CA ARG A 65 0.78 16.73 -7.57
C ARG A 65 1.08 17.69 -8.72
N SER A 66 1.69 18.85 -8.46
CA SER A 66 2.11 19.75 -9.52
C SER A 66 3.22 19.16 -10.40
N THR A 67 3.96 18.18 -9.86
CA THR A 67 5.05 17.48 -10.56
C THR A 67 4.61 16.20 -11.25
N ILE A 68 3.42 15.67 -10.92
CA ILE A 68 2.90 14.40 -11.43
C ILE A 68 1.86 14.70 -12.52
N PRO A 69 2.17 14.47 -13.81
CA PRO A 69 1.19 14.52 -14.89
C PRO A 69 0.05 13.57 -14.57
N ASN A 70 -1.18 14.06 -14.67
CA ASN A 70 -2.37 13.31 -14.30
C ASN A 70 -2.39 12.85 -12.83
N GLY A 71 -1.75 13.60 -11.91
CA GLY A 71 -1.74 13.28 -10.48
C GLY A 71 -3.13 13.08 -9.86
N ALA A 72 -4.19 13.63 -10.47
CA ALA A 72 -5.58 13.34 -10.11
C ALA A 72 -5.98 11.84 -10.21
N THR A 73 -5.23 11.03 -10.96
CA THR A 73 -5.43 9.58 -11.14
C THR A 73 -4.93 8.73 -9.96
N ILE A 74 -4.40 9.38 -8.92
CA ILE A 74 -4.27 8.84 -7.56
C ILE A 74 -5.43 9.42 -6.71
N PRO A 75 -6.69 9.00 -6.95
CA PRO A 75 -7.83 9.52 -6.22
C PRO A 75 -7.82 9.00 -4.79
N ASN A 76 -8.42 9.76 -3.87
CA ASN A 76 -8.63 9.34 -2.48
C ASN A 76 -7.33 8.98 -1.74
N LEU A 77 -6.26 9.74 -2.00
CA LEU A 77 -5.04 9.77 -1.19
C LEU A 77 -4.71 11.24 -0.98
N LEU A 78 -4.36 11.66 0.24
CA LEU A 78 -3.96 13.05 0.47
C LEU A 78 -2.52 13.29 0.00
N ASP A 79 -2.14 14.56 -0.20
CA ASP A 79 -0.76 14.91 -0.60
C ASP A 79 0.26 14.56 0.48
N ASN A 80 -0.15 14.60 1.75
CA ASN A 80 0.59 13.99 2.85
C ASN A 80 -0.36 13.01 3.53
N ASP A 81 -0.07 11.72 3.42
CA ASP A 81 -0.97 10.68 3.89
C ASP A 81 -0.20 9.51 4.47
N ASN A 82 -0.90 8.70 5.24
CA ASN A 82 -0.38 7.46 5.80
C ASN A 82 -1.53 6.50 6.04
N GLY A 83 -1.20 5.24 6.29
CA GLY A 83 -2.21 4.26 6.64
C GLY A 83 -1.71 2.84 6.49
N LYS A 84 -2.61 1.94 6.08
CA LYS A 84 -2.28 0.52 5.84
C LYS A 84 -2.33 0.19 4.36
N TRP A 85 -1.49 -0.75 3.90
CA TRP A 85 -1.48 -1.24 2.53
C TRP A 85 -1.41 -2.76 2.48
N TRP A 86 -1.87 -3.32 1.35
CA TRP A 86 -1.76 -4.73 1.02
C TRP A 86 -1.96 -4.94 -0.49
N VAL A 87 -1.72 -6.15 -0.99
CA VAL A 87 -1.90 -6.49 -2.40
C VAL A 87 -2.84 -7.67 -2.57
N LYS A 88 -3.68 -7.61 -3.61
CA LYS A 88 -4.49 -8.74 -4.08
C LYS A 88 -4.54 -8.74 -5.60
N GLY A 89 -3.89 -9.73 -6.22
CA GLY A 89 -3.71 -9.77 -7.67
C GLY A 89 -2.93 -8.55 -8.16
N ASN A 90 -3.38 -7.92 -9.25
CA ASN A 90 -2.73 -6.75 -9.86
C ASN A 90 -3.24 -5.44 -9.27
N ARG A 91 -3.57 -5.41 -7.97
CA ARG A 91 -4.04 -4.22 -7.28
C ARG A 91 -3.33 -4.04 -5.95
N LEU A 92 -2.88 -2.82 -5.71
CA LEU A 92 -2.45 -2.34 -4.39
C LEU A 92 -3.65 -1.71 -3.72
N PHE A 93 -4.03 -2.23 -2.56
CA PHE A 93 -5.08 -1.69 -1.72
C PHE A 93 -4.46 -0.89 -0.60
N TYR A 94 -5.20 0.10 -0.14
CA TYR A 94 -4.81 0.88 1.02
C TYR A 94 -6.02 1.30 1.85
N ASN A 95 -5.76 1.57 3.12
CA ASN A 95 -6.67 2.23 4.03
C ASN A 95 -5.95 3.47 4.58
N SER A 96 -6.24 4.62 3.98
CA SER A 96 -5.69 5.92 4.34
C SER A 96 -6.32 6.43 5.63
N SER A 97 -5.48 6.98 6.51
CA SER A 97 -5.90 7.67 7.72
C SER A 97 -6.71 8.94 7.43
N GLY A 98 -6.43 9.62 6.29
CA GLY A 98 -7.07 10.88 5.92
C GLY A 98 -8.24 10.78 4.95
N SER A 99 -8.30 9.72 4.14
CA SER A 99 -9.25 9.61 3.01
C SER A 99 -9.93 8.24 2.88
N GLY A 100 -9.67 7.32 3.81
CA GLY A 100 -10.33 6.02 3.87
C GLY A 100 -9.76 5.00 2.88
N GLN A 101 -10.56 4.02 2.51
CA GLN A 101 -10.09 2.88 1.71
C GLN A 101 -10.11 3.15 0.21
N GLY A 102 -9.11 2.61 -0.48
CA GLY A 102 -9.02 2.67 -1.93
C GLY A 102 -8.10 1.61 -2.51
N SER A 103 -7.89 1.66 -3.81
CA SER A 103 -6.90 0.81 -4.47
C SER A 103 -6.43 1.38 -5.81
N PHE A 104 -5.21 1.03 -6.17
CA PHE A 104 -4.59 1.31 -7.46
C PHE A 104 -4.47 0.01 -8.25
N SER A 105 -4.62 0.10 -9.57
CA SER A 105 -4.01 -0.90 -10.45
C SER A 105 -2.50 -0.88 -10.24
N LEU A 106 -1.90 -2.06 -10.13
CA LEU A 106 -0.49 -2.24 -9.82
C LEU A 106 0.18 -3.00 -10.95
N GLN A 107 1.27 -2.44 -11.45
CA GLN A 107 2.21 -3.14 -12.32
C GLN A 107 3.62 -3.04 -11.74
N LYS A 108 4.42 -4.08 -11.99
CA LYS A 108 5.85 -4.14 -11.70
C LYS A 108 6.58 -3.99 -13.04
N ALA A 109 7.48 -3.01 -13.15
CA ALA A 109 8.18 -2.70 -14.41
C ALA A 109 9.59 -2.22 -14.12
N ASN A 110 10.55 -2.52 -15.00
CA ASN A 110 11.89 -1.96 -14.89
C ASN A 110 11.98 -0.64 -15.65
N HIS A 111 12.80 0.27 -15.15
CA HIS A 111 13.05 1.55 -15.79
C HIS A 111 13.60 1.32 -17.22
N PRO A 112 13.08 2.00 -18.25
CA PRO A 112 13.44 1.70 -19.65
C PRO A 112 14.88 2.07 -20.03
N ARG A 113 15.47 3.07 -19.35
CA ARG A 113 16.83 3.59 -19.63
C ARG A 113 17.88 3.29 -18.54
N LEU A 114 17.48 3.32 -17.27
CA LEU A 114 18.32 3.00 -16.12
C LEU A 114 18.27 1.49 -15.86
N GLU A 115 19.37 0.81 -16.16
CA GLU A 115 19.51 -0.61 -15.89
C GLU A 115 19.23 -0.92 -14.42
N ASN A 116 18.57 -2.05 -14.19
CA ASN A 116 18.32 -2.60 -12.86
C ASN A 116 17.59 -1.66 -11.88
N THR A 117 16.85 -0.67 -12.39
CA THR A 117 16.04 0.22 -11.55
C THR A 117 14.58 -0.26 -11.58
N PRO A 118 14.11 -1.01 -10.56
CA PRO A 118 12.72 -1.43 -10.50
C PRO A 118 11.80 -0.24 -10.25
N MET A 119 10.61 -0.32 -10.80
CA MET A 119 9.52 0.65 -10.64
C MET A 119 8.22 -0.06 -10.26
N ILE A 120 7.37 0.64 -9.52
CA ILE A 120 5.95 0.30 -9.43
C ILE A 120 5.16 1.29 -10.29
N VAL A 121 4.13 0.81 -10.96
CA VAL A 121 3.21 1.64 -11.73
C VAL A 121 1.84 1.56 -11.08
N LEU A 122 1.38 2.71 -10.56
CA LEU A 122 0.10 2.85 -9.87
C LEU A 122 -0.86 3.67 -10.73
N ASN A 123 -1.92 3.04 -11.24
CA ASN A 123 -2.86 3.70 -12.18
C ASN A 123 -2.18 4.37 -13.38
N GLY A 124 -1.09 3.79 -13.87
CA GLY A 124 -0.31 4.33 -14.99
C GLY A 124 0.78 5.34 -14.61
N ILE A 125 0.87 5.74 -13.34
CA ILE A 125 1.93 6.63 -12.85
C ILE A 125 3.10 5.79 -12.36
N SER A 126 4.30 6.07 -12.88
CA SER A 126 5.52 5.34 -12.55
C SER A 126 6.23 5.93 -11.35
N PHE A 127 6.64 5.05 -10.43
CA PHE A 127 7.46 5.38 -9.27
C PHE A 127 8.68 4.46 -9.24
N ALA A 128 9.87 5.02 -9.40
CA ALA A 128 11.13 4.29 -9.31
C ALA A 128 11.54 4.09 -7.85
N THR A 129 12.25 3.00 -7.57
CA THR A 129 12.79 2.79 -6.22
C THR A 129 13.80 3.87 -5.86
N ALA A 130 13.75 4.35 -4.62
CA ALA A 130 14.74 5.29 -4.06
C ALA A 130 15.90 4.56 -3.35
N SER A 131 15.89 3.23 -3.34
CA SER A 131 16.85 2.37 -2.65
C SER A 131 17.34 1.25 -3.56
N SER A 132 18.51 0.67 -3.29
CA SER A 132 19.01 -0.49 -4.04
C SER A 132 18.05 -1.67 -3.89
N LYS A 133 17.59 -2.21 -5.03
CA LYS A 133 16.62 -3.28 -5.11
C LYS A 133 16.81 -4.03 -6.42
N ASP A 134 16.61 -5.35 -6.39
CA ASP A 134 16.70 -6.17 -7.60
C ASP A 134 15.63 -5.77 -8.61
N ALA A 135 16.00 -5.87 -9.89
CA ALA A 135 15.09 -5.69 -11.01
C ALA A 135 13.94 -6.73 -10.96
N TRP A 136 12.82 -6.39 -11.60
CA TRP A 136 11.69 -7.31 -11.80
C TRP A 136 11.93 -8.33 -12.89
#